data_AF-A0A3D4BRA4-F1
#
_entry.id   AF-A0A3D4BRA4-F1
#
_cell.length_a   1.000
_cell.length_b   1.000
_cell.length_c   1.000
_cell.angle_alpha   90.00
_cell.angle_beta   90.00
_cell.angle_gamma   90.00
#
_symmetry.space_group_name_H-M   'P 1'
#
loop_
_entity.id
_entity.type
_entity.pdbx_description
1 polymer ?
#
loop_
_entity_poly.entity_id
_entity_poly.type
_entity_poly.pdbx_seq_one_letter_code
_entity_poly.pdbx_strand_id
1 'polypeptide(L)' 'MYMEKLIEEPRHIEIQVVGDQTGKACHLSERDCSIQRRHQKLTEETPSPFMTAK' A
#
# COMPACT_ATOMS: atom_id res chain seq x y z
N MET A 1 18.48 -5.79 -16.15
CA MET A 1 17.90 -4.53 -15.63
C MET A 1 16.72 -4.17 -16.50
N TYR A 2 15.68 -3.57 -15.91
CA TYR A 2 14.54 -3.02 -16.63
C TYR A 2 14.38 -1.55 -16.23
N MET A 3 13.63 -0.78 -17.01
CA MET A 3 13.32 0.62 -16.72
C MET A 3 11.81 0.78 -16.60
N GLU A 4 11.38 1.56 -15.62
CA GLU A 4 9.99 1.95 -15.42
C GLU A 4 9.85 3.45 -15.55
N LYS A 5 8.62 3.89 -15.82
CA LYS A 5 8.27 5.31 -15.77
C LYS A 5 8.41 5.83 -14.34
N LEU A 6 9.19 6.89 -14.14
CA LEU A 6 9.25 7.59 -12.87
C LEU A 6 7.89 8.28 -12.62
N ILE A 7 7.29 7.99 -11.46
CA ILE A 7 6.11 8.69 -10.97
C ILE A 7 6.58 9.70 -9.94
N GLU A 8 6.30 10.98 -10.20
CA GLU A 8 6.61 12.07 -9.29
C GLU A 8 5.56 12.13 -8.18
N GLU A 9 6.00 12.45 -6.96
CA GLU A 9 5.16 12.56 -5.75
C GLU A 9 4.16 11.39 -5.55
N PRO A 10 4.63 10.12 -5.61
CA PRO A 10 3.74 8.99 -5.49
C PRO A 10 3.25 8.80 -4.05
N ARG A 11 2.04 8.26 -3.90
CA ARG A 11 1.56 7.70 -2.63
C ARG A 11 1.79 6.19 -2.65
N HIS A 12 2.44 5.67 -1.62
CA HIS A 12 2.71 4.24 -1.51
C HIS A 12 1.58 3.58 -0.71
N ILE A 13 0.58 3.07 -1.42
CA ILE A 13 -0.57 2.40 -0.82
C ILE A 13 -0.42 0.88 -0.97
N GLU A 14 -0.53 0.16 0.13
CA GLU A 14 -0.49 -1.30 0.15
C GLU A 14 -1.83 -1.88 0.59
N ILE A 15 -2.21 -3.04 0.04
CA ILE A 15 -3.40 -3.78 0.45
C ILE A 15 -2.97 -5.05 1.16
N GLN A 16 -3.48 -5.27 2.37
CA GLN A 16 -3.24 -6.53 3.07
C GLN A 16 -4.16 -7.61 2.49
N VAL A 17 -3.62 -8.76 2.11
CA VAL A 17 -4.38 -9.90 1.60
C VAL A 17 -4.16 -11.10 2.50
N VAL A 18 -5.21 -11.89 2.74
CA VAL A 18 -5.16 -13.18 3.43
C VAL A 18 -5.92 -14.20 2.61
N GLY A 19 -5.34 -15.39 2.44
CA GLY A 19 -5.97 -16.52 1.78
C GLY A 19 -5.93 -17.77 2.65
N ASP A 20 -6.93 -18.63 2.52
CA ASP A 20 -6.98 -19.95 3.16
C ASP A 20 -6.76 -21.08 2.14
N GLN A 21 -6.54 -22.30 2.65
CA GLN A 21 -6.30 -23.48 1.83
C GLN A 21 -7.56 -24.00 1.10
N THR A 22 -8.73 -23.47 1.44
CA THR A 22 -10.02 -23.84 0.84
C THR A 22 -10.38 -22.96 -0.36
N GLY A 23 -9.47 -22.06 -0.75
CA GLY A 23 -9.65 -21.19 -1.90
C GLY A 23 -10.38 -19.88 -1.59
N LYS A 24 -10.59 -19.54 -0.32
CA LYS A 24 -11.10 -18.21 0.04
C LYS A 24 -9.94 -17.24 0.21
N ALA A 25 -10.17 -15.99 -0.20
CA ALA A 25 -9.27 -14.89 0.08
C ALA A 25 -10.08 -13.64 0.42
N CYS A 26 -9.50 -12.78 1.23
CA CYS A 26 -10.04 -11.45 1.53
C CYS A 26 -8.90 -10.43 1.59
N HIS A 27 -9.28 -9.16 1.49
CA HIS A 27 -8.38 -8.06 1.79
C HIS A 27 -8.73 -7.43 3.15
N LEU A 28 -7.72 -6.96 3.88
CA LEU A 28 -7.83 -6.34 5.19
C LEU A 28 -7.49 -4.85 5.09
N SER A 29 -8.33 -4.11 4.35
CA SER A 29 -8.12 -2.69 4.03
C SER A 29 -6.74 -2.39 3.42
N GLU A 30 -6.40 -1.10 3.42
CA GLU A 30 -5.19 -0.51 2.91
C GLU A 30 -4.31 0.08 4.03
N ARG A 31 -3.04 0.28 3.71
CA ARG A 31 -2.07 1.04 4.51
C ARG A 31 -1.45 2.14 3.66
N ASP A 32 -1.34 3.34 4.23
CA ASP A 32 -0.55 4.42 3.67
C ASP A 32 0.88 4.33 4.20
N CYS A 33 1.81 3.96 3.32
CA CYS A 33 3.25 3.85 3.60
C CYS A 33 4.03 4.99 2.91
N SER A 34 3.39 6.11 2.56
CA SER A 34 4.02 7.19 1.79
C SER A 34 5.10 7.96 2.57
N ILE A 35 5.10 7.89 3.91
CA ILE A 35 6.10 8.54 4.75
C ILE A 35 7.40 7.73 4.71
N GLN A 36 8.32 8.17 3.85
CA GLN A 36 9.56 7.47 3.56
C GLN A 36 10.75 8.44 3.53
N ARG A 37 11.94 7.92 3.84
CA ARG A 37 13.20 8.63 3.59
C ARG A 37 14.13 7.71 2.81
N ARG A 38 14.58 8.16 1.64
CA ARG A 38 15.44 7.37 0.73
C ARG A 38 14.86 5.98 0.40
N HIS A 39 13.56 5.93 0.08
CA HIS A 39 12.81 4.70 -0.27
C HIS A 39 12.72 3.65 0.86
N GLN A 40 12.86 4.08 2.11
CA GLN A 40 12.63 3.25 3.29
C GLN A 40 11.43 3.79 4.05
N LYS A 41 10.49 2.91 4.39
CA LYS A 41 9.31 3.24 5.20
C LYS A 41 9.74 3.70 6.59
N LEU A 42 9.22 4.83 7.03
CA LEU A 42 9.46 5.36 8.37
C LEU A 42 8.23 5.22 9.25
N THR A 43 7.07 5.61 8.70
CA THR A 43 5.78 5.56 9.39
C THR A 43 4.75 5.00 8.43
N GLU A 44 3.86 4.18 8.97
CA GLU A 44 2.76 3.55 8.24
C GLU A 44 1.45 3.83 8.98
N GLU A 45 0.40 4.20 8.25
CA GLU A 45 -0.91 4.53 8.81
C GLU A 45 -2.01 3.65 8.19
N THR A 46 -3.04 3.33 8.96
CA THR A 46 -4.23 2.59 8.49
C THR A 46 -5.49 3.02 9.24
N PRO A 47 -6.64 3.21 8.55
CA PRO A 47 -6.80 3.26 7.09
C PRO A 47 -6.12 4.49 6.48
N SER A 48 -6.00 4.55 5.16
CA SER A 48 -5.34 5.67 4.48
C SER A 48 -6.24 6.92 4.54
N PRO A 49 -5.74 8.08 5.04
CA PRO A 49 -6.54 9.29 5.19
C PRO A 49 -6.94 9.94 3.85
N PHE A 50 -6.36 9.50 2.74
CA PHE A 50 -6.62 10.04 1.40
C PHE A 50 -7.61 9.20 0.59
N MET A 51 -8.03 8.05 1.10
CA MET A 51 -9.07 7.26 0.43
C MET A 51 -10.43 7.91 0.67
N THR A 52 -11.23 8.06 -0.38
CA THR A 52 -12.61 8.54 -0.25
C THR A 52 -13.42 7.56 0.61
N ALA A 53 -14.18 8.10 1.57
CA ALA A 53 -15.11 7.29 2.36
C ALA A 53 -16.12 6.60 1.42
N LYS A 54 -16.42 5.33 1.71
CA LYS A 54 -17.55 4.63 1.11
C LYS A 54 -18.87 5.14 1.68
#